data_AF-A0A351TJU4-F1
#
_entry.id   AF-A0A351TJU4-F1
#
_cell.length_a   1.000
_cell.length_b   1.000
_cell.length_c   1.000
_cell.angle_alpha   90.00
_cell.angle_beta   90.00
_cell.angle_gamma   90.00
#
_symmetry.space_group_name_H-M   'P 1'
#
loop_
_entity.id
_entity.type
_entity.pdbx_description
1 polymer ?
#
loop_
_entity_poly.entity_id
_entity_poly.type
_entity_poly.pdbx_seq_one_letter_code
_entity_poly.pdbx_strand_id
1 'polypeptide(L)' 'MPQALYSFFDEYDFSGKTIIPFNVHNGSRFSGTISTIKELELDATVIEDGFTVSERDVAEAAEDVAEWLKGLGY' A
#
# COMPACT_ATOMS: atom_id res chain seq x y z
N MET A 1 9.92 1.26 -4.13
CA MET A 1 8.77 1.03 -5.02
C MET A 1 9.26 0.70 -6.44
N PRO A 2 8.73 -0.34 -7.13
CA PRO A 2 9.08 -0.66 -8.52
C PRO A 2 8.73 0.47 -9.51
N GLN A 3 9.48 0.57 -10.62
CA GLN A 3 9.26 1.60 -11.66
C GLN A 3 7.86 1.52 -12.30
N ALA A 4 7.30 0.32 -12.43
CA ALA A 4 5.95 0.14 -12.98
C ALA A 4 4.87 0.89 -12.17
N LEU A 5 5.05 1.06 -10.86
CA LEU A 5 4.10 1.82 -10.05
C LEU A 5 4.21 3.33 -10.29
N TYR A 6 5.40 3.85 -10.58
CA TYR A 6 5.52 5.26 -10.98
C TYR A 6 4.79 5.53 -12.30
N SER A 7 4.97 4.66 -13.30
CA SER A 7 4.21 4.77 -14.55
C SER A 7 2.70 4.67 -14.34
N PHE A 8 2.26 3.85 -13.38
CA PHE A 8 0.84 3.74 -13.02
C PHE A 8 0.30 5.03 -12.38
N PHE A 9 1.04 5.65 -11.47
CA PHE A 9 0.68 6.96 -10.90
C PHE A 9 0.70 8.08 -11.94
N ASP A 10 1.64 8.05 -12.89
CA ASP A 10 1.71 9.03 -13.98
C ASP A 10 0.56 8.90 -15.01
N GLU A 11 0.01 7.70 -15.20
CA GLU A 11 -0.98 7.42 -16.26
C GLU A 11 -2.43 7.71 -15.83
N TYR A 12 -2.76 7.56 -14.54
CA TYR A 12 -4.14 7.62 -14.04
C TYR A 12 -4.34 8.74 -13.02
N ASP A 13 -5.50 9.40 -13.06
CA ASP A 13 -5.88 10.42 -12.08
C ASP A 13 -6.50 9.78 -10.83
N PHE A 14 -5.81 9.90 -9.69
CA PHE A 14 -6.28 9.43 -8.38
C PHE A 14 -6.94 10.51 -7.53
N SER A 15 -7.19 11.70 -8.07
CA SER A 15 -7.86 12.79 -7.36
C SER A 15 -9.19 12.32 -6.72
N GLY A 16 -9.32 12.53 -5.42
CA GLY A 16 -10.50 12.12 -4.64
C GLY A 16 -10.66 10.61 -4.46
N LYS A 17 -9.67 9.78 -4.83
CA LYS A 17 -9.65 8.34 -4.56
C LYS A 17 -8.97 8.04 -3.23
N THR A 18 -9.24 6.85 -2.71
CA THR A 18 -8.49 6.28 -1.58
C THR A 18 -7.48 5.26 -2.10
N ILE A 19 -6.21 5.46 -1.79
CA ILE A 19 -5.12 4.52 -2.08
C ILE A 19 -4.80 3.77 -0.79
N ILE A 20 -4.84 2.44 -0.83
CA ILE A 20 -4.58 1.55 0.31
C ILE A 20 -3.35 0.68 -0.02
N PRO A 21 -2.14 1.07 0.38
CA PRO A 21 -0.93 0.31 0.08
C PRO A 21 -0.83 -0.98 0.89
N PHE A 22 -0.38 -2.06 0.24
CA PHE A 22 0.07 -3.28 0.90
C PHE A 22 1.30 -3.83 0.19
N ASN A 23 2.16 -4.59 0.88
CA ASN A 23 3.24 -5.32 0.21
C ASN A 23 3.68 -6.61 0.92
N VAL A 24 4.36 -7.46 0.14
CA VAL A 24 5.20 -8.54 0.65
C VAL A 24 6.65 -8.05 0.71
N HIS A 25 7.40 -8.44 1.74
CA HIS A 25 8.79 -8.02 1.91
C HIS A 25 9.73 -9.14 2.39
N ASN A 26 11.03 -8.93 2.16
CA ASN A 26 12.11 -9.71 2.78
C ASN A 26 12.90 -8.89 3.82
N GLY A 27 12.21 -7.99 4.53
CA GLY A 27 12.73 -7.28 5.71
C GLY A 27 12.52 -5.77 5.69
N SER A 28 12.40 -5.16 4.51
CA SER A 28 12.32 -3.70 4.34
C SER A 28 10.93 -3.08 4.57
N ARG A 29 9.86 -3.90 4.62
CA ARG A 29 8.46 -3.42 4.71
C ARG A 29 8.20 -2.36 3.64
N PHE A 30 7.63 -1.21 3.96
CA PHE A 30 7.40 -0.13 2.99
C PHE A 30 8.63 0.74 2.71
N SER A 31 9.57 0.88 3.64
CA SER A 31 10.80 1.70 3.47
C SER A 31 10.57 3.04 2.76
N GLY A 32 9.62 3.85 3.26
CA GLY A 32 9.30 5.18 2.69
C GLY A 32 8.34 5.18 1.50
N THR A 33 7.91 4.01 0.99
CA THR A 33 7.00 3.90 -0.16
C THR A 33 5.69 4.68 0.04
N ILE A 34 5.09 4.61 1.23
CA ILE A 34 3.85 5.36 1.53
C ILE A 34 4.07 6.87 1.41
N SER A 35 5.19 7.37 1.96
CA SER A 35 5.55 8.79 1.85
C SER A 35 5.71 9.22 0.39
N THR A 36 6.37 8.39 -0.43
CA THR A 36 6.50 8.66 -1.87
C THR A 36 5.14 8.70 -2.57
N ILE A 37 4.22 7.77 -2.26
CA ILE A 37 2.88 7.78 -2.86
C ILE A 37 2.13 9.07 -2.48
N LYS A 38 2.24 9.51 -1.22
CA LYS A 38 1.64 10.79 -0.77
C LYS A 38 2.19 12.00 -1.52
N GLU A 39 3.48 11.99 -1.84
CA GLU A 39 4.13 13.07 -2.60
C GLU A 39 3.70 13.08 -4.07
N LEU A 40 3.47 11.91 -4.65
CA LEU A 40 2.99 11.77 -6.04
C LEU A 40 1.50 12.11 -6.17
N GLU A 41 0.68 11.69 -5.20
CA GLU A 41 -0.78 11.75 -5.27
C GLU A 41 -1.37 12.66 -4.19
N LEU A 42 -1.08 13.97 -4.26
CA LEU A 42 -1.46 14.96 -3.25
C LEU A 42 -2.98 15.11 -3.08
N ASP A 43 -3.74 14.86 -4.15
CA ASP A 43 -5.19 14.99 -4.18
C ASP A 43 -5.91 13.66 -3.90
N ALA A 44 -5.17 12.58 -3.63
CA ALA A 44 -5.70 11.31 -3.17
C ALA A 44 -5.63 11.19 -1.65
N THR A 45 -6.53 10.39 -1.07
CA THR A 45 -6.42 9.95 0.32
C THR A 45 -5.54 8.71 0.39
N VAL A 46 -4.33 8.81 0.91
CA VAL A 46 -3.42 7.66 1.07
C VAL A 46 -3.50 7.13 2.50
N ILE A 47 -3.86 5.86 2.67
CA ILE A 47 -3.87 5.19 3.99
C ILE A 47 -2.43 4.91 4.42
N GLU A 48 -2.05 5.46 5.58
CA GLU A 48 -0.69 5.32 6.12
C GLU A 48 -0.49 4.02 6.91
N ASP A 49 -1.57 3.46 7.45
CA ASP A 49 -1.55 2.16 8.12
C ASP A 49 -1.70 1.03 7.09
N GLY A 50 -0.70 0.93 6.20
CA GLY A 50 -0.66 -0.09 5.15
C GLY A 50 -0.27 -1.47 5.69
N PHE A 51 -0.70 -2.53 5.01
CA PHE A 51 -0.35 -3.89 5.41
C PHE A 51 0.99 -4.35 4.83
N THR A 52 1.82 -4.99 5.65
CA THR A 52 3.06 -5.60 5.18
C THR A 52 3.20 -7.00 5.73
N VAL A 53 3.53 -7.97 4.88
CA VAL A 53 3.80 -9.35 5.31
C VAL A 53 5.17 -9.82 4.83
N SER A 54 5.84 -10.62 5.65
CA SER A 54 7.07 -11.30 5.27
C SER A 54 6.79 -12.32 4.17
N GLU A 55 7.70 -12.48 3.23
CA GLU A 55 7.60 -13.52 2.18
C GLU A 55 7.44 -14.94 2.76
N ARG A 56 7.90 -15.17 4.00
CA ARG A 56 7.83 -16.46 4.69
C ARG A 56 6.43 -16.79 5.22
N ASP A 57 5.62 -15.76 5.48
CA ASP A 57 4.36 -15.87 6.21
C ASP A 57 3.15 -15.60 5.30
N VAL A 58 3.38 -15.24 4.03
CA VAL A 58 2.33 -14.83 3.07
C VAL A 58 1.24 -15.88 2.87
N ALA A 59 1.57 -17.18 2.97
CA ALA A 59 0.62 -18.27 2.80
C ALA A 59 -0.48 -18.29 3.88
N GLU A 60 -0.16 -17.79 5.08
CA GLU A 60 -1.06 -17.79 6.25
C GLU A 60 -1.69 -16.40 6.50
N ALA A 61 -1.36 -15.40 5.67
CA ALA A 61 -1.71 -13.99 5.90
C ALA A 61 -3.19 -13.65 5.67
N ALA A 62 -4.02 -14.61 5.28
CA ALA A 62 -5.41 -14.34 4.89
C ALA A 62 -6.25 -13.74 6.03
N GLU A 63 -6.07 -14.27 7.25
CA GLU A 63 -6.76 -13.75 8.45
C GLU A 63 -6.23 -12.36 8.82
N ASP A 64 -4.91 -12.16 8.83
CA ASP A 64 -4.28 -10.87 9.11
C ASP A 64 -4.75 -9.76 8.15
N VAL A 65 -4.87 -10.07 6.85
CA VAL A 65 -5.38 -9.14 5.84
C VAL A 65 -6.84 -8.79 6.10
N ALA A 66 -7.67 -9.77 6.48
CA ALA A 66 -9.08 -9.54 6.78
C ALA A 66 -9.25 -8.68 8.03
N GLU A 67 -8.47 -8.93 9.08
CA GLU A 67 -8.48 -8.12 10.29
C GLU A 67 -8.01 -6.68 10.03
N TRP A 68 -6.97 -6.51 9.24
CA TRP A 68 -6.48 -5.20 8.82
C TRP A 68 -7.54 -4.40 8.06
N LEU A 69 -8.17 -5.01 7.03
CA LEU A 69 -9.22 -4.35 6.26
C LEU A 69 -10.42 -3.96 7.13
N LYS A 70 -10.81 -4.83 8.07
CA LYS A 70 -11.86 -4.54 9.05
C LYS A 70 -11.51 -3.34 9.93
N GLY A 71 -10.24 -3.21 10.34
CA GLY A 71 -9.75 -2.05 11.10
C GLY A 71 -9.87 -0.73 10.33
N LEU A 72 -9.79 -0.79 9.00
CA LEU A 72 -10.01 0.34 8.10
C LEU A 72 -11.50 0.59 7.77
N GLY A 73 -12.40 -0.30 8.22
CA GLY A 73 -13.85 -0.21 7.98
C GLY A 73 -14.34 -0.91 6.70
N TYR A 74 -13.56 -1.84 6.14
CA TYR A 74 -13.92 -2.66 4.97
C TYR A 74 -14.29 -4.10 5.33
#